data_AF-A0A7J8YS90-F1
#
_entry.id   AF-A0A7J8YS90-F1
#
_cell.length_a   1.000
_cell.length_b   1.000
_cell.length_c   1.000
_cell.angle_alpha   90.00
_cell.angle_beta   90.00
_cell.angle_gamma   90.00
#
_symmetry.space_group_name_H-M   'P 1'
#
loop_
_entity.id
_entity.type
_entity.pdbx_description
1 polymer ?
#
loop_
_entity_poly.entity_id
_entity_poly.type
_entity_poly.pdbx_seq_one_letter_code
_entity_poly.pdbx_strand_id
1 'polypeptide(L)' 'MMADTSNEEAQSITMMHLQLQRSLKWLDDVTHGIIGYELESRSLAGLQVIEARTGFLRCNFIVPLLAS' A
#
# COMPACT_ATOMS: atom_id res chain seq x y z
N MET A 1 2.48 -18.43 -35.02
CA MET A 1 3.06 -18.28 -33.66
C MET A 1 2.48 -16.99 -33.08
N MET A 2 1.41 -17.05 -32.28
CA MET A 2 0.69 -15.86 -31.76
C MET A 2 0.05 -16.11 -30.36
N ALA A 3 0.44 -17.17 -29.65
CA ALA A 3 -0.23 -17.55 -28.38
C ALA A 3 0.50 -17.07 -27.12
N ASP A 4 1.80 -16.77 -27.21
CA ASP A 4 2.66 -16.60 -26.02
C ASP A 4 2.57 -15.22 -25.36
N THR A 5 2.28 -14.16 -26.14
CA THR A 5 2.20 -12.77 -25.61
C THR A 5 1.08 -12.58 -24.60
N SER A 6 -0.06 -13.25 -24.77
CA SER A 6 -1.21 -13.14 -23.88
C SER A 6 -0.98 -13.73 -22.47
N ASN A 7 -0.13 -14.76 -22.37
CA ASN A 7 0.17 -15.44 -21.12
C ASN A 7 1.20 -14.65 -20.28
N GLU A 8 2.18 -14.04 -20.94
CA GLU A 8 3.18 -13.18 -20.31
C GLU A 8 2.54 -11.90 -19.74
N GLU A 9 1.61 -11.29 -20.47
CA GLU A 9 0.85 -10.12 -20.01
C GLU A 9 -0.02 -10.44 -18.78
N ALA A 10 -0.72 -11.58 -18.78
CA ALA A 10 -1.55 -12.00 -17.64
C ALA A 10 -0.72 -12.29 -16.38
N GLN A 11 0.46 -12.90 -16.54
CA GLN A 11 1.41 -13.12 -15.44
C GLN A 11 1.97 -11.80 -14.89
N SER A 12 2.31 -10.86 -15.78
CA SER A 12 2.77 -9.52 -15.41
C SER A 12 1.71 -8.76 -14.61
N ILE A 13 0.45 -8.77 -15.04
CA ILE A 13 -0.68 -8.14 -14.33
C ILE A 13 -0.86 -8.77 -12.94
N THR A 14 -0.80 -10.10 -12.85
CA THR A 14 -0.94 -10.82 -11.58
C THR A 14 0.18 -10.46 -10.61
N MET A 15 1.42 -10.37 -11.10
CA MET A 15 2.57 -9.98 -10.29
C MET A 15 2.45 -8.55 -9.77
N MET A 16 2.03 -7.60 -10.62
CA MET A 16 1.79 -6.21 -10.21
C MET A 16 0.70 -6.10 -9.13
N HIS A 17 -0.38 -6.87 -9.27
CA HIS A 17 -1.45 -6.92 -8.26
C HIS A 17 -0.94 -7.46 -6.92
N LEU A 18 -0.14 -8.53 -6.94
CA LEU A 18 0.45 -9.09 -5.73
C LEU A 18 1.43 -8.13 -5.05
N GLN A 19 2.23 -7.41 -5.83
CA GLN A 19 3.13 -6.38 -5.29
C GLN A 19 2.36 -5.25 -4.63
N LEU A 20 1.28 -4.76 -5.26
CA LEU A 20 0.42 -3.74 -4.68
C LEU A 20 -0.18 -4.20 -3.34
N GLN A 21 -0.71 -5.42 -3.28
CA GLN A 21 -1.26 -6.02 -2.06
C GLN A 21 -0.21 -6.08 -0.95
N ARG A 22 1.03 -6.49 -1.26
CA ARG A 22 2.13 -6.52 -0.29
C ARG A 22 2.52 -5.14 0.19
N SER A 23 2.59 -4.15 -0.69
CA SER A 23 2.89 -2.77 -0.32
C SER A 23 1.80 -2.17 0.58
N LEU A 24 0.52 -2.46 0.30
CA LEU A 24 -0.59 -2.02 1.13
C LEU A 24 -0.56 -2.68 2.50
N LYS A 25 -0.31 -3.99 2.56
CA LYS A 25 -0.14 -4.68 3.84
C LYS A 25 1.04 -4.14 4.64
N TRP A 26 2.18 -3.90 3.99
CA TRP A 26 3.34 -3.32 4.64
C TRP A 26 3.04 -1.92 5.22
N LEU A 27 2.34 -1.08 4.47
CA LEU A 27 1.93 0.25 4.93
C LEU A 27 0.99 0.16 6.13
N ASP A 28 0.01 -0.74 6.07
CA ASP A 28 -0.93 -1.01 7.17
C ASP A 28 -0.18 -1.47 8.43
N ASP A 29 0.71 -2.46 8.30
CA ASP A 29 1.51 -2.98 9.39
C ASP A 29 2.42 -1.88 10.02
N VAL A 30 2.96 -0.96 9.21
CA VAL A 30 3.73 0.20 9.71
C VAL A 30 2.85 1.20 10.46
N THR A 31 1.70 1.58 9.89
CA THR A 31 0.78 2.55 10.50
C THR A 31 0.21 2.08 11.83
N HIS A 32 0.05 0.75 12.00
CA HIS A 32 -0.41 0.14 13.24
C HIS A 32 0.72 -0.23 14.21
N GLY A 33 1.98 0.05 13.86
CA GLY A 33 3.14 -0.25 14.70
C GLY A 33 3.45 -1.74 14.85
N ILE A 34 2.95 -2.58 13.94
CA ILE A 34 3.30 -4.00 13.83
C ILE A 34 4.75 -4.14 13.32
N ILE A 35 5.16 -3.23 12.44
CA ILE A 35 6.51 -3.14 11.86
C ILE A 35 7.05 -1.72 12.05
N GLY A 36 8.31 -1.59 12.45
CA GLY A 36 8.99 -0.30 12.64
C GLY A 36 9.07 0.14 14.10
N TYR A 37 9.27 1.44 14.32
CA TYR A 37 9.31 2.03 15.66
C TYR A 37 7.99 2.78 15.95
N GLU A 38 7.82 3.22 17.21
CA GLU A 38 6.61 3.97 17.59
C GLU A 38 6.46 5.31 16.86
N LEU A 39 7.54 5.85 16.28
CA LEU A 39 7.48 7.16 15.62
C LEU A 39 6.62 7.09 14.35
N GLU A 40 6.81 6.06 13.54
CA GLU A 40 6.07 5.87 12.31
C GLU A 40 4.59 5.62 12.59
N SER A 41 4.27 4.76 13.56
CA SER A 41 2.87 4.48 13.92
C SER A 41 2.16 5.71 14.49
N ARG A 42 2.82 6.51 15.33
CA ARG A 42 2.25 7.78 15.83
C ARG A 42 2.12 8.82 14.72
N SER A 43 3.13 8.97 13.88
CA SER A 43 3.13 9.98 12.80
C SER A 43 2.14 9.65 11.69
N LEU A 44 1.87 8.36 11.46
CA LEU A 44 0.99 7.88 10.40
C LEU A 44 -0.36 7.37 10.91
N ALA A 45 -0.68 7.52 12.20
CA ALA A 45 -1.96 7.08 12.79
C ALA A 45 -3.19 7.66 12.08
N GLY A 46 -3.05 8.84 11.47
CA GLY A 46 -4.10 9.50 10.71
C GLY A 46 -4.13 9.17 9.21
N LEU A 47 -3.24 8.30 8.73
CA LEU A 47 -3.16 7.96 7.31
C LEU A 47 -4.31 7.03 6.92
N GLN A 48 -5.15 7.46 5.98
CA GLN A 48 -6.24 6.66 5.46
C GLN A 48 -6.08 6.50 3.95
N VAL A 49 -5.86 5.27 3.49
CA VAL A 49 -5.79 4.96 2.05
C VAL A 49 -7.19 5.07 1.43
N ILE A 50 -7.34 5.89 0.40
CA ILE A 50 -8.58 6.08 -0.36
C ILE A 50 -8.54 5.33 -1.69
N GLU A 51 -7.39 5.36 -2.36
CA GLU A 51 -7.18 4.64 -3.61
C GLU A 51 -5.70 4.25 -3.71
N ALA A 52 -5.44 3.03 -4.17
CA ALA A 52 -4.09 2.56 -4.45
C ALA A 52 -4.07 1.74 -5.75
N ARG A 53 -3.10 2.06 -6.60
CA ARG A 53 -2.76 1.30 -7.81
C ARG A 53 -1.26 1.37 -8.00
N THR A 54 -0.70 0.52 -8.85
CA THR A 54 0.75 0.49 -9.09
C THR A 54 1.26 1.89 -9.45
N GLY A 55 2.20 2.43 -8.66
CA GLY A 55 2.79 3.76 -8.86
C GLY A 55 1.92 4.95 -8.41
N PHE A 56 0.76 4.73 -7.80
CA PHE A 56 -0.12 5.82 -7.34
C PHE A 56 -0.82 5.48 -6.02
N LEU A 57 -0.77 6.44 -5.09
CA LEU A 57 -1.47 6.36 -3.81
C LEU A 57 -2.22 7.66 -3.55
N ARG A 58 -3.52 7.56 -3.30
CA ARG A 58 -4.35 8.64 -2.77
C ARG A 58 -4.73 8.30 -1.34
N CYS A 59 -4.44 9.21 -0.43
CA CYS A 59 -4.74 9.06 0.98
C CYS A 59 -5.21 10.38 1.59
N ASN A 60 -5.93 10.27 2.69
CA ASN A 60 -6.13 11.38 3.62
C ASN A 60 -5.06 11.29 4.72
N PHE A 61 -4.67 12.44 5.26
CA PHE A 61 -3.83 12.52 6.44
C PHE A 61 -4.56 13.34 7.50
N ILE A 62 -5.11 12.66 8.49
CA ILE A 62 -5.95 13.24 9.53
C ILE A 62 -5.07 13.60 10.73
N VAL A 63 -4.87 14.89 10.95
CA VAL A 63 -4.14 15.36 12.14
C VAL A 63 -5.12 15.46 13.31
N PRO A 64 -4.96 14.67 14.39
CA PRO A 64 -5.81 14.78 15.55
C PRO A 64 -5.59 16.13 16.24
N LEU A 65 -6.68 16.76 16.69
CA LEU A 65 -6.65 18.07 17.35
C LEU A 65 -5.97 18.02 18.73
N LEU A 66 -5.89 16.82 19.32
CA LEU A 66 -5.27 16.55 20.61
C LEU A 66 -4.13 15.56 20.39
N ALA A 67 -2.93 15.92 20.84
CA ALA A 67 -1.84 14.98 20.96
C ALA A 67 -2.07 14.14 22.23
N SER A 68 -2.24 12.82 22.06
CA SER A 68 -2.29 11.84 23.16
C SER A 68 -0.91 11.30 23.48
#